data_AF-A0A2A6ZAZ8-F1
#
_entry.id   AF-A0A2A6ZAZ8-F1
#
_cell.length_a   1.000
_cell.length_b   1.000
_cell.length_c   1.000
_cell.angle_alpha   90.00
_cell.angle_beta   90.00
_cell.angle_gamma   90.00
#
_symmetry.space_group_name_H-M   'P 1'
#
loop_
_entity.id
_entity.type
_entity.pdbx_description
1 polymer ?
#
loop_
_entity_poly.entity_id
_entity_poly.type
_entity_poly.pdbx_seq_one_letter_code
_entity_poly.pdbx_strand_id
1 'polypeptide(L)'
;MASNHNVLSVGELQEWLNKKADIEEVKLTDFSDAFAKMLNYNALNCLLNNGAITDSTQLKFRLYHLRNTDQNAPYYNIPDSDSYIYVVFEQETGYMVSNCAKLQWELTIARGVSDFDIEHRTIRFLEYQASISHLNLKEY
;
A
#
# COMPACT_ATOMS: atom_id res chain seq x y z
N MET A 1 23.67 6.97 8.94
CA MET A 1 22.68 7.71 8.13
C MET A 1 21.39 7.65 8.92
N ALA A 2 20.84 8.79 9.32
CA ALA A 2 19.61 8.84 10.10
C ALA A 2 18.45 8.49 9.16
N SER A 3 17.91 7.28 9.25
CA SER A 3 16.64 6.93 8.63
C SER A 3 15.54 7.68 9.38
N ASN A 4 14.78 8.52 8.69
CA ASN A 4 13.66 9.25 9.31
C ASN A 4 12.70 8.26 9.98
N HIS A 5 12.65 8.27 11.31
CA HIS A 5 11.84 7.38 12.16
C HIS A 5 10.37 7.83 12.24
N ASN A 6 9.80 8.34 11.15
CA ASN A 6 8.39 8.71 11.10
C ASN A 6 7.60 7.69 10.29
N VAL A 7 6.70 6.98 10.97
CA VAL A 7 5.71 6.14 10.29
C VAL A 7 4.69 7.06 9.64
N LEU A 8 4.64 7.09 8.31
CA LEU A 8 3.67 7.92 7.60
C LEU A 8 2.25 7.42 7.84
N SER A 9 1.35 8.35 8.10
CA SER A 9 -0.09 8.14 8.09
C SER A 9 -0.60 7.80 6.69
N VAL A 10 -1.83 7.31 6.59
CA VAL A 10 -2.48 7.04 5.30
C VAL A 10 -2.63 8.31 4.45
N GLY A 11 -2.92 9.45 5.09
CA GLY A 11 -2.94 10.75 4.41
C GLY A 11 -1.60 11.09 3.76
N GLU A 12 -0.51 10.99 4.52
CA GLU A 12 0.85 11.26 4.04
C GLU A 12 1.29 10.26 2.95
N LEU A 13 0.85 9.01 3.03
CA LEU A 13 1.12 8.01 1.98
C LEU A 13 0.38 8.32 0.67
N GLN A 14 -0.86 8.80 0.75
CA GLN A 14 -1.58 9.26 -0.43
C GLN A 14 -0.90 10.47 -1.07
N GLU A 15 -0.44 11.42 -0.27
CA GLU A 15 0.35 12.56 -0.76
C GLU A 15 1.67 12.11 -1.39
N TRP A 16 2.35 11.14 -0.77
CA TRP A 16 3.57 10.54 -1.32
C TRP A 16 3.28 9.88 -2.68
N LEU A 17 2.21 9.09 -2.78
CA LEU A 17 1.81 8.42 -4.02
C LEU A 17 1.51 9.44 -5.13
N ASN A 18 0.75 10.49 -4.79
CA ASN A 18 0.38 11.55 -5.75
C ASN A 18 1.57 12.36 -6.25
N LYS A 19 2.68 12.43 -5.50
CA LYS A 19 3.94 13.02 -5.96
C LYS A 19 4.78 12.05 -6.79
N LYS A 20 4.67 10.75 -6.51
CA LYS A 20 5.48 9.68 -7.10
C LYS A 20 4.97 9.25 -8.48
N ALA A 21 3.65 9.14 -8.65
CA ALA A 21 3.02 8.51 -9.79
C ALA A 21 1.83 9.32 -10.33
N ASP A 22 1.57 9.19 -11.63
CA ASP A 22 0.37 9.73 -12.24
C ASP A 22 -0.83 8.85 -11.87
N ILE A 23 -1.67 9.32 -10.95
CA ILE A 23 -2.80 8.54 -10.45
C ILE A 23 -4.14 9.16 -10.84
N GLU A 24 -5.17 8.32 -10.86
CA GLU A 24 -6.56 8.73 -10.94
C GLU A 24 -7.38 8.02 -9.87
N GLU A 25 -8.22 8.77 -9.17
CA GLU A 25 -9.10 8.20 -8.17
C GLU A 25 -10.25 7.45 -8.86
N VAL A 26 -10.55 6.25 -8.36
CA VAL A 26 -11.63 5.39 -8.84
C VAL A 26 -12.53 4.98 -7.68
N LYS A 27 -13.75 4.55 -7.98
CA LYS A 27 -14.71 4.15 -6.96
C LYS A 27 -14.61 2.65 -6.72
N LEU A 28 -14.84 2.24 -5.47
CA LEU A 28 -14.94 0.82 -5.13
C LEU A 28 -16.02 0.10 -5.96
N THR A 29 -17.09 0.81 -6.33
CA THR A 29 -18.18 0.31 -7.19
C THR A 29 -17.74 -0.02 -8.62
N ASP A 30 -16.55 0.42 -9.03
CA ASP A 30 -16.00 0.12 -10.35
C ASP A 30 -15.35 -1.28 -10.38
N PHE A 31 -15.21 -1.91 -9.20
CA PHE A 31 -14.67 -3.26 -9.02
C PHE A 31 -15.78 -4.27 -8.70
N SER A 32 -15.45 -5.56 -8.79
CA SER A 32 -16.39 -6.64 -8.46
C SER A 32 -16.76 -6.67 -6.97
N ASP A 33 -17.96 -7.16 -6.66
CA ASP A 33 -18.39 -7.40 -5.27
C ASP A 33 -17.45 -8.33 -4.51
N ALA A 34 -16.84 -9.31 -5.20
CA ALA A 34 -15.88 -10.22 -4.60
C ALA A 34 -14.61 -9.47 -4.15
N PHE A 35 -14.12 -8.55 -4.97
CA PHE A 35 -13.00 -7.68 -4.63
C PHE A 35 -13.34 -6.77 -3.45
N ALA A 36 -14.52 -6.14 -3.45
CA ALA A 36 -14.97 -5.32 -2.32
C ALA A 36 -15.06 -6.12 -1.01
N LYS A 37 -15.58 -7.35 -1.05
CA LYS A 37 -15.62 -8.25 0.13
C LYS A 37 -14.22 -8.60 0.63
N MET A 38 -13.30 -8.90 -0.28
CA MET A 38 -11.90 -9.16 0.06
C MET A 38 -11.25 -7.96 0.75
N LEU A 39 -11.42 -6.75 0.22
CA LEU A 39 -10.88 -5.53 0.82
C LEU A 39 -11.43 -5.28 2.23
N ASN A 40 -12.75 -5.42 2.42
CA ASN A 40 -13.37 -5.29 3.74
C ASN A 40 -12.78 -6.29 4.74
N TYR A 41 -12.68 -7.57 4.35
CA TYR A 41 -12.11 -8.59 5.22
C TYR A 41 -10.65 -8.28 5.60
N ASN A 42 -9.83 -7.91 4.62
CA ASN A 42 -8.42 -7.62 4.85
C ASN A 42 -8.21 -6.36 5.70
N ALA A 43 -9.03 -5.33 5.52
CA ALA A 43 -8.94 -4.11 6.31
C ALA A 43 -9.33 -4.35 7.78
N LEU A 44 -10.41 -5.08 8.04
CA LEU A 44 -10.80 -5.46 9.42
C LEU A 44 -9.74 -6.29 10.12
N ASN A 45 -9.08 -7.19 9.39
CA ASN A 45 -8.01 -8.05 9.91
C ASN A 45 -6.61 -7.45 9.74
N CYS A 46 -6.50 -6.17 9.35
CA CYS A 46 -5.22 -5.51 9.21
C CYS A 46 -4.55 -5.42 10.58
N LEU A 47 -3.26 -5.76 10.64
CA LEU A 47 -2.46 -5.70 11.87
C LEU A 47 -2.47 -4.30 12.50
N LEU A 48 -2.53 -3.26 11.68
CA LEU A 48 -2.58 -1.87 12.12
C LEU A 48 -3.94 -1.43 12.65
N ASN A 49 -5.03 -2.13 12.28
CA ASN A 49 -6.35 -1.88 12.82
C ASN A 49 -6.36 -2.10 14.34
N ASN A 50 -5.61 -3.10 14.83
CA ASN A 50 -5.52 -3.47 16.24
C ASN A 50 -6.90 -3.60 16.93
N GLY A 51 -7.93 -4.02 16.19
CA GLY A 51 -9.30 -4.15 16.67
C GLY A 51 -10.08 -2.83 16.86
N ALA A 52 -9.56 -1.69 16.39
CA ALA A 52 -10.23 -0.39 16.52
C ALA A 52 -11.53 -0.33 15.71
N ILE A 53 -11.52 -0.83 14.48
CA ILE A 53 -12.68 -0.98 13.61
C ILE A 53 -13.10 -2.46 13.57
N THR A 54 -14.35 -2.75 13.90
CA THR A 54 -14.89 -4.12 13.88
C THR A 54 -16.07 -4.28 12.93
N ASP A 55 -16.66 -3.17 12.48
CA ASP A 55 -17.74 -3.15 11.50
C ASP A 55 -17.24 -2.60 10.16
N SER A 56 -17.40 -3.41 9.11
CA SER A 56 -17.06 -3.03 7.73
C SER A 56 -17.76 -1.75 7.25
N THR A 57 -18.92 -1.38 7.80
CA THR A 57 -19.62 -0.14 7.42
C THR A 57 -18.87 1.13 7.83
N GLN A 58 -17.92 1.02 8.75
CA GLN A 58 -17.08 2.13 9.22
C GLN A 58 -15.84 2.34 8.34
N LEU A 59 -15.50 1.37 7.49
CA LEU A 59 -14.32 1.43 6.62
C LEU A 59 -14.51 2.48 5.53
N LYS A 60 -13.43 3.21 5.26
CA LYS A 60 -13.39 4.26 4.24
C LYS A 60 -12.25 3.96 3.29
N PHE A 61 -12.59 3.46 2.11
CA PHE A 61 -11.61 3.18 1.08
C PHE A 61 -11.40 4.37 0.14
N ARG A 62 -10.12 4.61 -0.20
CA ARG A 62 -9.69 5.44 -1.33
C ARG A 62 -8.93 4.55 -2.30
N LEU A 63 -9.35 4.54 -3.56
CA LEU A 63 -8.79 3.68 -4.59
C LEU A 63 -8.24 4.54 -5.71
N TYR A 64 -7.10 4.13 -6.24
CA TYR A 64 -6.44 4.82 -7.33
C TYR A 64 -6.05 3.81 -8.40
N HIS A 65 -6.21 4.18 -9.66
CA HIS A 65 -5.48 3.57 -10.77
C HIS A 65 -4.22 4.39 -11.06
N LEU A 66 -3.16 3.69 -11.44
CA LEU A 66 -2.03 4.34 -12.09
C LEU A 66 -2.39 4.51 -13.57
N ARG A 67 -2.19 5.72 -14.11
CA ARG A 67 -2.37 5.95 -15.54
C ARG A 67 -1.21 5.33 -16.31
N ASN A 68 -1.47 4.86 -17.54
CA ASN A 68 -0.40 4.40 -18.42
C ASN A 68 0.31 5.60 -19.07
N THR A 69 1.30 6.16 -18.36
CA THR A 69 2.10 7.32 -18.76
C THR A 69 3.59 7.02 -18.65
N ASP A 70 4.43 7.86 -19.26
CA ASP A 70 5.89 7.73 -19.17
C ASP A 70 6.41 7.77 -17.71
N GLN A 71 5.77 8.56 -16.85
CA GLN A 71 6.12 8.61 -15.43
C GLN A 71 5.88 7.27 -14.72
N ASN A 72 4.84 6.54 -15.12
CA ASN A 72 4.47 5.25 -14.54
C ASN A 72 5.06 4.05 -15.30
N ALA A 73 5.79 4.27 -16.38
CA ALA A 73 6.46 3.22 -17.16
C ALA A 73 7.30 2.24 -16.30
N PRO A 74 7.97 2.65 -15.21
CA PRO A 74 8.69 1.72 -14.34
C PRO A 74 7.84 0.68 -13.63
N TYR A 75 6.51 0.80 -13.63
CA TYR A 75 5.56 -0.16 -13.04
C TYR A 75 4.89 -1.05 -14.10
N TYR A 76 4.69 -0.53 -15.32
CA TYR A 76 4.07 -1.26 -16.44
C TYR A 76 5.06 -2.07 -17.29
N ASN A 77 6.35 -1.71 -17.28
CA ASN A 77 7.37 -2.40 -18.08
C ASN A 77 8.02 -3.58 -17.35
N ILE A 78 7.26 -4.23 -16.45
CA ILE A 78 7.69 -5.42 -15.69
C ILE A 78 7.07 -6.64 -16.38
N PRO A 79 7.81 -7.75 -16.57
CA PRO A 79 7.23 -9.00 -17.07
C PRO A 79 5.99 -9.39 -16.26
N ASP A 80 4.94 -9.85 -16.94
CA ASP A 80 3.66 -10.25 -16.34
C ASP A 80 2.93 -9.15 -15.55
N SER A 81 3.23 -7.87 -15.80
CA SER A 81 2.46 -6.77 -15.20
C SER A 81 0.99 -6.85 -15.59
N ASP A 82 0.11 -6.61 -14.62
CA ASP A 82 -1.32 -6.49 -14.89
C ASP A 82 -1.60 -5.38 -15.93
N SER A 83 -2.65 -5.59 -16.72
CA SER A 83 -3.10 -4.61 -17.73
C SER A 83 -3.51 -3.27 -17.11
N TYR A 84 -3.82 -3.26 -15.81
CA TYR A 84 -4.08 -2.07 -15.02
C TYR A 84 -3.50 -2.25 -13.61
N ILE A 85 -2.97 -1.17 -13.04
CA ILE A 85 -2.39 -1.18 -11.69
C ILE A 85 -3.27 -0.34 -10.79
N TYR A 86 -3.64 -0.88 -9.63
CA TYR A 86 -4.40 -0.19 -8.60
C TYR A 86 -3.62 -0.07 -7.29
N VAL A 87 -4.02 0.92 -6.50
CA VAL A 87 -3.65 1.06 -5.09
C VAL A 87 -4.91 1.34 -4.30
N VAL A 88 -5.07 0.66 -3.17
CA VAL A 88 -6.16 0.87 -2.22
C VAL A 88 -5.57 1.31 -0.90
N PHE A 89 -6.18 2.33 -0.30
CA PHE A 89 -5.94 2.73 1.08
C PHE A 89 -7.26 2.68 1.84
N GLU A 90 -7.24 2.08 3.03
CA GLU A 90 -8.30 2.26 4.01
C GLU A 90 -7.83 3.28 5.05
N GLN A 91 -8.66 4.31 5.29
CA GLN A 91 -8.22 5.53 5.99
C GLN A 91 -8.05 5.36 7.51
N GLU A 92 -8.75 4.41 8.14
CA GLU A 92 -8.84 4.32 9.60
C GLU A 92 -7.96 3.19 10.18
N THR A 93 -7.94 2.04 9.52
CA THR A 93 -7.21 0.81 9.88
C THR A 93 -5.75 0.84 9.47
N GLY A 94 -5.37 1.74 8.55
CA GLY A 94 -4.04 1.75 7.95
C GLY A 94 -3.82 0.65 6.90
N TYR A 95 -4.85 -0.10 6.52
CA TYR A 95 -4.74 -1.10 5.47
C TYR A 95 -4.37 -0.44 4.13
N MET A 96 -3.43 -1.04 3.40
CA MET A 96 -3.10 -0.65 2.04
C MET A 96 -2.71 -1.86 1.20
N VAL A 97 -3.03 -1.83 -0.09
CA VAL A 97 -2.64 -2.88 -1.03
C VAL A 97 -2.51 -2.34 -2.45
N SER A 98 -1.55 -2.87 -3.20
CA SER A 98 -1.44 -2.74 -4.65
C SER A 98 -1.32 -4.11 -5.30
N ASN A 99 -1.82 -4.26 -6.53
CA ASN A 99 -1.52 -5.44 -7.35
C ASN A 99 -0.14 -5.38 -8.02
N CYS A 100 0.55 -4.24 -8.00
CA CYS A 100 1.92 -4.15 -8.49
C CYS A 100 2.90 -4.41 -7.35
N ALA A 101 3.65 -5.51 -7.42
CA ALA A 101 4.61 -5.90 -6.38
C ALA A 101 5.64 -4.81 -6.09
N LYS A 102 6.22 -4.21 -7.15
CA LYS A 102 7.16 -3.10 -7.00
C LYS A 102 6.55 -1.91 -6.25
N LEU A 103 5.34 -1.50 -6.62
CA LEU A 103 4.65 -0.39 -5.97
C LEU A 103 4.27 -0.72 -4.52
N GLN A 104 3.84 -1.97 -4.26
CA GLN A 104 3.58 -2.46 -2.91
C GLN A 104 4.82 -2.32 -2.02
N TRP A 105 6.00 -2.73 -2.51
CA TRP A 105 7.26 -2.59 -1.77
C TRP A 105 7.66 -1.13 -1.55
N GLU A 106 7.52 -0.28 -2.58
CA GLU A 106 7.79 1.15 -2.42
C GLU A 106 6.86 1.80 -1.39
N LEU A 107 5.57 1.44 -1.36
CA LEU A 107 4.61 1.92 -0.35
C LEU A 107 4.95 1.45 1.06
N THR A 108 5.33 0.17 1.23
CA THR A 108 5.76 -0.37 2.53
C THR A 108 7.00 0.37 3.05
N ILE A 109 7.96 0.67 2.17
CA ILE A 109 9.16 1.43 2.53
C ILE A 109 8.83 2.88 2.84
N ALA A 110 7.99 3.52 2.03
CA ALA A 110 7.57 4.90 2.24
C ALA A 110 6.83 5.06 3.57
N ARG A 111 6.00 4.09 3.95
CA ARG A 111 5.30 4.07 5.25
C ARG A 111 6.29 4.02 6.40
N GLY A 112 7.35 3.24 6.26
CA GLY A 112 8.30 3.00 7.33
C GLY A 112 7.72 2.16 8.46
N VAL A 113 8.48 2.09 9.54
CA VAL A 113 8.24 1.25 10.71
C VAL A 113 8.59 2.04 11.96
N SER A 114 7.90 1.74 13.06
CA SER A 114 8.15 2.44 14.33
C SER A 114 9.43 1.94 15.00
N ASP A 115 9.96 2.70 15.95
CA ASP A 115 11.09 2.24 16.77
C ASP A 115 10.74 0.94 17.51
N PHE A 116 9.49 0.81 17.98
CA PHE A 116 8.99 -0.42 18.58
C PHE A 116 9.11 -1.61 17.60
N ASP A 117 8.71 -1.44 16.34
CA ASP A 117 8.79 -2.50 15.33
C ASP A 117 10.24 -2.95 15.12
N ILE A 118 11.18 -2.00 15.10
CA ILE A 118 12.61 -2.25 14.92
C ILE A 118 13.18 -3.00 16.14
N GLU A 119 12.95 -2.47 17.34
CA GLU A 119 13.46 -3.03 18.59
C GLU A 119 12.96 -4.46 18.83
N HIS A 120 11.69 -4.72 18.52
CA HIS A 120 11.04 -6.00 18.76
C HIS A 120 11.03 -6.91 17.54
N ARG A 121 11.61 -6.47 16.42
CA ARG A 121 11.65 -7.20 15.14
C ARG A 121 10.27 -7.75 14.74
N THR A 122 9.25 -6.90 14.85
CA THR A 122 7.87 -7.30 14.52
C THR A 122 7.76 -7.72 13.06
N ILE A 123 6.66 -8.39 12.69
CA ILE A 123 6.42 -8.76 11.30
C ILE A 123 6.47 -7.55 10.35
N ARG A 124 6.07 -6.36 10.82
CA ARG A 124 6.17 -5.12 10.04
C ARG A 124 7.62 -4.73 9.75
N PHE A 125 8.51 -4.87 10.72
CA PHE A 125 9.94 -4.65 10.50
C PHE A 125 10.52 -5.66 9.51
N LEU A 126 10.16 -6.94 9.64
CA LEU A 126 10.60 -7.97 8.72
C LEU A 126 10.10 -7.71 7.28
N GLU A 127 8.84 -7.31 7.11
CA GLU A 127 8.26 -6.93 5.83
C GLU A 127 8.95 -5.70 5.23
N TYR A 128 9.26 -4.69 6.04
CA TYR A 128 10.01 -3.51 5.62
C TYR A 128 11.42 -3.88 5.11
N GLN A 129 12.15 -4.72 5.85
CA GLN A 129 13.48 -5.19 5.42
C GLN A 129 13.41 -6.03 4.15
N ALA A 130 12.40 -6.91 4.04
CA ALA A 130 12.17 -7.70 2.84
C ALA A 130 11.87 -6.81 1.63
N SER A 131 11.02 -5.80 1.80
CA SER A 131 10.67 -4.83 0.74
C SER A 131 11.91 -4.10 0.20
N ILE A 132 12.79 -3.63 1.08
CA ILE A 132 14.08 -3.01 0.68
C ILE A 132 14.92 -4.01 -0.11
N SER A 133 14.98 -5.26 0.35
CA SER A 133 15.79 -6.31 -0.27
C SER A 133 15.27 -6.64 -1.68
N HIS A 134 13.96 -6.86 -1.83
CA HIS A 134 13.34 -7.14 -3.12
C HIS A 134 13.52 -6.00 -4.13
N LEU A 135 13.39 -4.73 -3.70
CA LEU A 135 13.65 -3.59 -4.60
C LEU A 135 15.12 -3.50 -5.03
N ASN A 136 16.07 -3.73 -4.11
CA ASN A 136 17.50 -3.71 -4.43
C ASN A 136 17.90 -4.84 -5.38
N LEU A 137 17.31 -6.02 -5.20
CA LEU A 137 17.55 -7.20 -6.05
C LEU A 137 16.73 -7.19 -7.34
N LYS A 138 15.76 -6.27 -7.47
CA LYS A 138 14.77 -6.22 -8.55
C LYS A 138 13.95 -7.51 -8.68
N GLU A 139 13.57 -8.07 -7.55
CA GLU A 139 12.70 -9.24 -7.44
C GLU A 139 11.26 -8.77 -7.29
N TYR A 140 10.62 -8.50 -8.42
CA TYR A 140 9.21 -8.08 -8.53
C TYR A 140 8.65 -8.39 -9.91
#